data_AF-A0A1A2JEK5-F1
#
_entry.id   AF-A0A1A2JEK5-F1
#
_cell.length_a   1.000
_cell.length_b   1.000
_cell.length_c   1.000
_cell.angle_alpha   90.00
_cell.angle_beta   90.00
_cell.angle_gamma   90.00
#
_symmetry.space_group_name_H-M   'P 1'
#
loop_
_entity.id
_entity.type
_entity.pdbx_description
1 polymer ?
#
loop_
_entity_poly.entity_id
_entity_poly.type
_entity_poly.pdbx_seq_one_letter_code
_entity_poly.pdbx_strand_id
1 'polypeptide(L)'
;MRPRITLTFDNGPTPGVTDQVLDVLAERGMSAIFFVVGENVSSPAGHRLLERVVRDGHRIGNHSLTHGRPLGELSAAETLREIRSTQKILDGFGDGGRYLRPWGTEGALERRCLNPTAIEYLLTEKYTCVLWNSVPRDWADPTGWVDRALADT
;
A
#
# COMPACT_ATOMS: atom_id res chain seq x y z
N MET A 1 -0.99 6.75 -27.57
CA MET A 1 -1.79 6.12 -26.49
C MET A 1 -2.14 7.20 -25.48
N ARG A 2 -3.31 7.16 -24.83
CA ARG A 2 -3.58 8.04 -23.69
C ARG A 2 -2.76 7.57 -22.48
N PRO A 3 -2.21 8.48 -21.65
CA PRO A 3 -1.53 8.09 -20.42
C PRO A 3 -2.49 7.31 -19.53
N ARG A 4 -1.99 6.23 -18.93
CA ARG A 4 -2.75 5.41 -17.96
C ARG A 4 -2.23 5.76 -16.58
N ILE A 5 -3.11 6.30 -15.75
CA ILE A 5 -2.83 6.61 -14.34
C ILE A 5 -3.41 5.48 -13.49
N THR A 6 -2.62 5.00 -12.53
CA THR A 6 -3.08 4.04 -11.51
C THR A 6 -3.06 4.75 -10.17
N LEU A 7 -4.23 4.88 -9.54
CA LEU A 7 -4.32 5.40 -8.18
C LEU A 7 -3.89 4.31 -7.19
N THR A 8 -3.17 4.72 -6.16
CA THR A 8 -2.73 3.84 -5.08
C THR A 8 -2.93 4.51 -3.74
N PHE A 9 -3.43 3.78 -2.75
CA PHE A 9 -3.69 4.29 -1.40
C PHE A 9 -2.88 3.50 -0.38
N ASP A 10 -2.17 4.20 0.50
CA ASP A 10 -1.30 3.58 1.51
C ASP A 10 -1.95 3.65 2.90
N ASN A 11 -1.35 2.95 3.86
CA ASN A 11 -1.65 3.00 5.30
C ASN A 11 -3.00 2.43 5.76
N GLY A 12 -3.98 2.24 4.88
CA GLY A 12 -5.27 1.66 5.21
C GLY A 12 -5.23 0.15 5.56
N PRO A 13 -6.39 -0.50 5.77
CA PRO A 13 -7.73 0.10 5.76
C PRO A 13 -8.04 0.88 7.05
N THR A 14 -8.71 2.02 6.92
CA THR A 14 -9.13 2.87 8.05
C THR A 14 -10.65 3.09 8.00
N PRO A 15 -11.41 2.63 9.02
CA PRO A 15 -12.86 2.81 9.07
C PRO A 15 -13.29 4.27 8.92
N GLY A 16 -14.31 4.51 8.09
CA GLY A 16 -14.82 5.83 7.77
C GLY A 16 -14.04 6.56 6.67
N VAL A 17 -12.73 6.28 6.51
CA VAL A 17 -11.89 6.87 5.44
C VAL A 17 -11.89 5.95 4.21
N THR A 18 -11.50 4.70 4.38
CA THR A 18 -11.45 3.73 3.28
C THR A 18 -12.83 3.49 2.68
N ASP A 19 -13.90 3.53 3.50
CA ASP A 19 -15.29 3.46 3.02
C ASP A 19 -15.58 4.55 1.99
N GLN A 20 -15.28 5.81 2.31
CA GLN A 20 -15.53 6.96 1.43
C GLN A 20 -14.71 6.88 0.14
N VAL A 21 -13.45 6.45 0.23
CA VAL A 21 -12.60 6.24 -0.96
C VAL A 21 -13.22 5.18 -1.87
N LEU A 22 -13.68 4.07 -1.32
CA LEU A 22 -14.33 2.99 -2.08
C LEU A 22 -15.64 3.45 -2.73
N ASP A 23 -16.45 4.23 -2.01
CA ASP A 23 -17.69 4.80 -2.55
C ASP A 23 -17.40 5.68 -3.77
N VAL A 24 -16.43 6.60 -3.67
CA VAL A 24 -16.06 7.49 -4.79
C VAL A 24 -15.46 6.71 -5.97
N LEU A 25 -14.61 5.70 -5.72
CA LEU A 25 -14.07 4.86 -6.79
C LEU A 25 -15.19 4.10 -7.52
N ALA A 26 -16.17 3.57 -6.77
CA ALA A 26 -17.32 2.88 -7.34
C ALA A 26 -18.20 3.81 -8.18
N GLU A 27 -18.52 5.00 -7.68
CA GLU A 27 -19.28 6.03 -8.42
C GLU A 27 -18.61 6.42 -9.74
N ARG A 28 -17.27 6.38 -9.78
CA ARG A 28 -16.47 6.71 -10.97
C ARG A 28 -16.13 5.50 -11.83
N GLY A 29 -16.50 4.28 -11.43
CA GLY A 29 -16.15 3.04 -12.13
C GLY A 29 -14.64 2.81 -12.24
N MET A 30 -13.87 3.23 -11.22
CA MET A 30 -12.42 3.18 -11.20
C MET A 30 -11.90 2.04 -10.33
N SER A 31 -10.75 1.47 -10.71
CA SER A 31 -10.01 0.53 -9.88
C SER A 31 -8.66 1.12 -9.43
N ALA A 32 -8.20 0.69 -8.25
CA ALA A 32 -6.99 1.17 -7.60
C ALA A 32 -6.21 0.01 -6.96
N ILE A 33 -5.04 0.32 -6.39
CA ILE A 33 -4.27 -0.60 -5.55
C ILE A 33 -4.21 -0.05 -4.12
N PHE A 34 -4.54 -0.85 -3.12
CA PHE A 34 -4.46 -0.48 -1.71
C PHE A 34 -3.24 -1.17 -1.08
N PHE A 35 -2.23 -0.40 -0.68
CA PHE A 35 -1.10 -0.89 0.11
C PHE A 35 -1.45 -0.81 1.58
N VAL A 36 -1.71 -1.97 2.17
CA VAL A 36 -2.31 -2.06 3.50
C VAL A 36 -1.30 -2.41 4.57
N VAL A 37 -1.54 -1.86 5.75
CA VAL A 37 -0.80 -2.17 6.96
C VAL A 37 -1.49 -3.34 7.65
N GLY A 38 -0.75 -4.43 7.89
CA GLY A 38 -1.33 -5.69 8.34
C GLY A 38 -2.10 -5.58 9.67
N GLU A 39 -1.62 -4.77 10.62
CA GLU A 39 -2.30 -4.53 11.90
C GLU A 39 -3.69 -3.91 11.73
N ASN A 40 -3.88 -3.04 10.74
CA ASN A 40 -5.17 -2.39 10.49
C ASN A 40 -6.25 -3.40 10.06
N VAL A 41 -5.85 -4.50 9.41
CA VAL A 41 -6.74 -5.59 8.98
C VAL A 41 -7.14 -6.50 10.13
N SER A 42 -6.39 -6.49 11.24
CA SER A 42 -6.64 -7.41 12.37
C SER A 42 -7.93 -7.08 13.15
N SER A 43 -8.45 -5.86 12.99
CA SER A 43 -9.75 -5.48 13.54
C SER A 43 -10.92 -6.02 12.68
N PRO A 44 -12.09 -6.35 13.26
CA PRO A 44 -13.25 -6.78 12.48
C PRO A 44 -13.69 -5.76 11.43
N ALA A 45 -13.52 -4.47 11.71
CA ALA A 45 -13.86 -3.41 10.75
C ALA A 45 -12.86 -3.34 9.59
N GLY A 46 -11.56 -3.41 9.89
CA GLY A 46 -10.51 -3.45 8.86
C GLY A 46 -10.58 -4.70 7.98
N HIS A 47 -10.88 -5.87 8.58
CA HIS A 47 -11.11 -7.11 7.86
C HIS A 47 -12.25 -6.95 6.83
N ARG A 48 -13.44 -6.50 7.28
CA ARG A 48 -14.58 -6.27 6.38
C ARG A 48 -14.29 -5.25 5.29
N LEU A 49 -13.51 -4.22 5.59
CA LEU A 49 -13.07 -3.25 4.60
C LEU A 49 -12.18 -3.87 3.54
N LEU A 50 -11.23 -4.72 3.93
CA LEU A 50 -10.35 -5.37 2.97
C LEU A 50 -11.11 -6.38 2.10
N GLU A 51 -12.10 -7.10 2.64
CA GLU A 51 -13.03 -7.91 1.84
C GLU A 51 -13.74 -7.06 0.79
N ARG A 52 -14.22 -5.87 1.19
CA ARG A 52 -14.86 -4.93 0.27
C ARG A 52 -13.89 -4.45 -0.80
N VAL A 53 -12.65 -4.10 -0.45
CA VAL A 53 -11.60 -3.67 -1.41
C VAL A 53 -11.45 -4.71 -2.53
N VAL A 54 -11.32 -5.99 -2.18
CA VAL A 54 -11.17 -7.07 -3.17
C VAL A 54 -12.47 -7.30 -3.95
N ARG A 55 -13.60 -7.38 -3.26
CA ARG A 55 -14.93 -7.60 -3.88
C ARG A 55 -15.27 -6.52 -4.91
N ASP A 56 -14.92 -5.28 -4.63
CA ASP A 56 -15.19 -4.13 -5.50
C ASP A 56 -14.16 -4.02 -6.65
N GLY A 57 -13.26 -5.01 -6.79
CA GLY A 57 -12.37 -5.20 -7.95
C GLY A 57 -11.02 -4.49 -7.85
N HIS A 58 -10.63 -4.03 -6.68
CA HIS A 58 -9.32 -3.42 -6.44
C HIS A 58 -8.25 -4.46 -6.14
N ARG A 59 -6.98 -4.08 -6.28
CA ARG A 59 -5.85 -4.91 -5.87
C ARG A 59 -5.37 -4.51 -4.47
N ILE A 60 -4.81 -5.47 -3.75
CA ILE A 60 -4.18 -5.24 -2.45
C ILE A 60 -2.68 -5.48 -2.55
N GLY A 61 -1.90 -4.75 -1.75
CA GLY A 61 -0.46 -4.86 -1.67
C GLY A 61 0.03 -4.71 -0.23
N ASN A 62 1.23 -5.20 0.03
CA ASN A 62 1.85 -5.23 1.35
C ASN A 62 2.52 -3.88 1.67
N HIS A 63 2.16 -3.29 2.81
CA HIS A 63 2.79 -2.07 3.32
C HIS A 63 3.44 -2.26 4.70
N SER A 64 3.97 -3.47 4.96
CA SER A 64 4.45 -3.95 6.25
C SER A 64 3.34 -4.17 7.28
N LEU A 65 3.68 -4.80 8.41
CA LEU A 65 2.73 -5.24 9.42
C LEU A 65 2.31 -4.06 10.28
N THR A 66 3.31 -3.34 10.80
CA THR A 66 3.12 -2.25 11.76
C THR A 66 3.27 -0.88 11.08
N HIS A 67 4.05 -0.83 9.99
CA HIS A 67 4.51 0.42 9.40
C HIS A 67 5.05 1.40 10.45
N GLY A 68 5.76 0.91 11.46
CA GLY A 68 6.34 1.73 12.52
C GLY A 68 7.73 2.28 12.20
N ARG A 69 8.50 1.55 11.38
CA ARG A 69 9.87 1.90 10.97
C ARG A 69 10.17 1.42 9.55
N PRO A 70 11.07 2.09 8.82
CA PRO A 70 11.52 1.60 7.51
C PRO A 70 12.18 0.22 7.61
N LEU A 71 11.84 -0.68 6.68
CA LEU A 71 12.36 -2.06 6.66
C LEU A 71 13.90 -2.11 6.60
N GLY A 72 14.54 -1.07 6.05
CA GLY A 72 15.99 -0.95 5.96
C GLY A 72 16.70 -0.70 7.30
N GLU A 73 15.98 -0.32 8.34
CA GLU A 73 16.53 -0.06 9.68
C GLU A 73 16.25 -1.19 10.68
N LEU A 74 15.53 -2.22 10.25
CA LEU A 74 15.15 -3.35 11.07
C LEU A 74 16.22 -4.46 11.01
N SER A 75 16.26 -5.30 12.04
CA SER A 75 17.00 -6.56 11.99
C SER A 75 16.38 -7.51 10.95
N ALA A 76 17.16 -8.50 10.49
CA ALA A 76 16.68 -9.49 9.52
C ALA A 76 15.38 -10.19 9.98
N ALA A 77 15.29 -10.56 11.27
CA ALA A 77 14.13 -11.23 11.82
C ALA A 77 12.89 -10.32 11.86
N GLU A 78 13.06 -9.04 12.22
CA GLU A 78 11.98 -8.05 12.23
C GLU A 78 11.51 -7.75 10.81
N THR A 79 12.42 -7.53 9.86
CA THR A 79 12.10 -7.33 8.45
C THR A 79 11.26 -8.47 7.88
N LEU A 80 11.67 -9.72 8.10
CA LEU A 80 10.93 -10.87 7.62
C LEU A 80 9.57 -10.98 8.30
N ARG A 81 9.47 -10.64 9.59
CA ARG A 81 8.19 -10.62 10.31
C ARG A 81 7.23 -9.60 9.72
N GLU A 82 7.69 -8.38 9.46
CA GLU A 82 6.91 -7.29 8.88
C GLU A 82 6.32 -7.69 7.51
N ILE A 83 7.14 -8.27 6.64
CA ILE A 83 6.70 -8.65 5.29
C ILE A 83 5.82 -9.90 5.34
N ARG A 84 6.28 -10.98 5.99
CA ARG A 84 5.60 -12.30 5.97
C ARG A 84 4.25 -12.28 6.68
N SER A 85 4.17 -11.63 7.84
CA SER A 85 2.93 -11.59 8.61
C SER A 85 1.84 -10.86 7.82
N THR A 86 2.20 -9.73 7.21
CA THR A 86 1.29 -8.97 6.34
C THR A 86 0.87 -9.79 5.14
N GLN A 87 1.80 -10.41 4.43
CA GLN A 87 1.44 -11.22 3.26
C GLN A 87 0.51 -12.38 3.64
N LYS A 88 0.77 -13.06 4.76
CA LYS A 88 -0.10 -14.14 5.25
C LYS A 88 -1.53 -13.66 5.51
N ILE A 89 -1.70 -12.42 5.98
CA ILE A 89 -3.03 -11.81 6.14
C ILE A 89 -3.65 -11.60 4.75
N LEU A 90 -2.91 -11.00 3.80
CA LEU A 90 -3.43 -10.68 2.45
C LEU A 90 -3.80 -11.94 1.66
N ASP A 91 -3.04 -13.01 1.79
CA ASP A 91 -3.32 -14.30 1.14
C ASP A 91 -4.70 -14.88 1.54
N GLY A 92 -5.25 -14.45 2.69
CA GLY A 92 -6.60 -14.82 3.13
C GLY A 92 -7.74 -14.14 2.37
N PHE A 93 -7.45 -13.09 1.60
CA PHE A 93 -8.45 -12.31 0.83
C PHE A 93 -8.37 -12.58 -0.68
N GLY A 94 -7.53 -13.53 -1.08
CA GLY A 94 -7.33 -13.93 -2.48
C GLY A 94 -5.85 -13.98 -2.85
N ASP A 95 -5.59 -14.36 -4.08
CA ASP A 95 -4.28 -14.42 -4.73
C ASP A 95 -3.73 -13.03 -5.09
N GLY A 96 -4.08 -12.03 -4.26
CA GLY A 96 -3.58 -10.67 -4.29
C GLY A 96 -2.07 -10.72 -4.49
N GLY A 97 -1.66 -10.40 -5.72
CA GLY A 97 -0.29 -10.64 -6.17
C GLY A 97 0.72 -10.08 -5.18
N ARG A 98 1.96 -10.58 -5.25
CA ARG A 98 3.02 -10.17 -4.34
C ARG A 98 3.49 -8.75 -4.66
N TYR A 99 2.70 -7.75 -4.29
CA TYR A 99 3.06 -6.34 -4.38
C TYR A 99 3.56 -5.89 -3.02
N LEU A 100 4.65 -5.13 -3.01
CA LEU A 100 5.10 -4.44 -1.81
C LEU A 100 5.38 -2.99 -2.14
N ARG A 101 4.91 -2.10 -1.28
CA ARG A 101 5.36 -0.71 -1.26
C ARG A 101 6.20 -0.47 -0.02
N PRO A 102 7.49 -0.13 -0.16
CA PRO A 102 8.34 0.17 0.98
C PRO A 102 8.00 1.54 1.56
N TRP A 103 8.54 1.81 2.74
CA TRP A 103 8.55 3.16 3.30
C TRP A 103 9.17 4.15 2.32
N GLY A 104 8.58 5.32 2.14
CA GLY A 104 9.15 6.43 1.38
C GLY A 104 9.02 7.73 2.15
N THR A 105 10.15 8.30 2.59
CA THR A 105 10.15 9.58 3.32
C THR A 105 9.72 10.69 2.36
N GLU A 106 8.45 11.10 2.42
CA GLU A 106 7.84 12.05 1.46
C GLU A 106 8.02 11.67 -0.02
N GLY A 107 8.08 10.36 -0.29
CA GLY A 107 8.34 9.85 -1.64
C GLY A 107 9.82 9.69 -2.01
N ALA A 108 10.76 9.96 -1.10
CA ALA A 108 12.17 9.69 -1.33
C ALA A 108 12.48 8.18 -1.24
N LEU A 109 13.27 7.69 -2.20
CA LEU A 109 13.85 6.35 -2.17
C LEU A 109 15.24 6.41 -1.54
N GLU A 110 15.33 5.96 -0.30
CA GLU A 110 16.52 6.05 0.53
C GLU A 110 17.06 4.64 0.84
N ARG A 111 18.33 4.55 1.26
CA ARG A 111 18.92 3.26 1.67
C ARG A 111 18.16 2.59 2.81
N ARG A 112 17.44 3.37 3.61
CA ARG A 112 16.61 2.90 4.72
C ARG A 112 15.27 2.29 4.28
N CYS A 113 14.86 2.39 3.02
CA CYS A 113 13.63 1.78 2.53
C CYS A 113 13.65 0.25 2.67
N LEU A 114 14.77 -0.39 2.32
CA LEU A 114 14.94 -1.85 2.30
C LEU A 114 16.38 -2.23 2.71
N ASN A 115 16.52 -3.23 3.59
CA ASN A 115 17.81 -3.84 3.91
C ASN A 115 18.08 -5.04 2.97
N PRO A 116 19.30 -5.60 2.96
CA PRO A 116 19.61 -6.76 2.12
C PRO A 116 18.66 -7.95 2.34
N THR A 117 18.25 -8.22 3.58
CA THR A 117 17.29 -9.28 3.89
C THR A 117 15.92 -9.06 3.21
N ALA A 118 15.41 -7.83 3.22
CA ALA A 118 14.18 -7.48 2.53
C ALA A 118 14.35 -7.73 1.02
N ILE A 119 15.43 -7.22 0.43
CA ILE A 119 15.70 -7.36 -1.01
C ILE A 119 15.77 -8.84 -1.42
N GLU A 120 16.57 -9.64 -0.71
CA GLU A 120 16.73 -11.06 -0.98
C GLU A 120 15.40 -11.81 -0.87
N TYR A 121 14.63 -11.53 0.19
CA TYR A 121 13.32 -12.16 0.39
C TYR A 121 12.33 -11.78 -0.70
N LEU A 122 12.24 -10.50 -1.06
CA LEU A 122 11.36 -10.01 -2.11
C LEU A 122 11.70 -10.61 -3.48
N LEU A 123 12.98 -10.74 -3.80
CA LEU A 123 13.44 -11.38 -5.03
C LEU A 123 13.09 -12.88 -5.04
N THR A 124 13.35 -13.58 -3.94
CA THR A 124 13.11 -15.03 -3.80
C THR A 124 11.62 -15.35 -3.95
N GLU A 125 10.78 -14.56 -3.29
CA GLU A 125 9.33 -14.73 -3.34
C GLU A 125 8.69 -14.08 -4.56
N LYS A 126 9.46 -13.39 -5.42
CA LYS A 126 9.00 -12.73 -6.64
C LYS A 126 7.99 -11.60 -6.40
N TYR A 127 8.26 -10.78 -5.40
CA TYR A 127 7.51 -9.55 -5.19
C TYR A 127 7.79 -8.53 -6.29
N THR A 128 6.75 -7.81 -6.70
CA THR A 128 6.88 -6.56 -7.43
C THR A 128 6.91 -5.41 -6.43
N CYS A 129 8.03 -4.70 -6.36
CA CYS A 129 8.14 -3.47 -5.58
C CYS A 129 7.45 -2.34 -6.37
N VAL A 130 6.35 -1.80 -5.84
CA VAL A 130 5.55 -0.76 -6.51
C VAL A 130 5.84 0.59 -5.87
N LEU A 131 6.44 1.48 -6.65
CA LEU A 131 6.82 2.82 -6.24
C LEU A 131 5.77 3.83 -6.74
N TRP A 132 6.19 5.07 -6.92
CA TRP A 132 5.36 6.19 -7.33
C TRP A 132 6.17 7.10 -8.25
N ASN A 133 5.45 7.83 -9.11
CA ASN A 133 5.96 8.95 -9.88
C ASN A 133 5.44 10.30 -9.34
N SER A 134 4.27 10.29 -8.70
CA SER A 134 3.65 11.43 -8.03
C SER A 134 3.32 11.08 -6.58
N VAL A 135 3.64 11.98 -5.65
CA VAL A 135 3.24 11.91 -4.24
C VAL A 135 2.68 13.28 -3.88
N PRO A 136 1.36 13.48 -4.03
CA PRO A 136 0.76 14.81 -3.96
C PRO A 136 0.66 15.37 -2.54
N ARG A 137 0.94 14.55 -1.51
CA ARG A 137 0.94 14.94 -0.09
C ARG A 137 -0.44 15.44 0.37
N ASP A 138 -1.47 14.68 0.05
CA ASP A 138 -2.85 14.87 0.52
C ASP A 138 -2.95 14.99 2.04
N TRP A 139 -2.07 14.31 2.78
CA TRP A 139 -1.97 14.44 4.25
C TRP A 139 -1.49 15.82 4.73
N ALA A 140 -0.79 16.59 3.88
CA ALA A 140 -0.22 17.89 4.21
C ALA A 140 -1.03 19.06 3.64
N ASP A 141 -1.65 18.89 2.47
CA ASP A 141 -2.55 19.86 1.86
C ASP A 141 -3.82 19.17 1.32
N PRO A 142 -4.85 18.99 2.16
CA PRO A 142 -6.08 18.29 1.78
C PRO A 142 -6.88 18.97 0.66
N THR A 143 -6.59 20.23 0.34
CA THR A 143 -7.33 21.01 -0.66
C THR A 143 -6.59 21.17 -1.98
N GLY A 144 -5.28 21.36 -1.94
CA GLY A 144 -4.45 21.63 -3.13
C GLY A 144 -3.71 20.42 -3.69
N TRP A 145 -3.80 19.24 -3.05
CA TRP A 145 -3.07 18.04 -3.51
C TRP A 145 -3.41 17.64 -4.95
N VAL A 146 -4.63 17.92 -5.43
CA VAL A 146 -5.06 17.59 -6.81
C VAL A 146 -4.25 18.37 -7.84
N ASP A 147 -4.04 19.67 -7.62
CA ASP A 147 -3.25 20.50 -8.55
C ASP A 147 -1.79 20.03 -8.58
N ARG A 148 -1.24 19.61 -7.43
CA ARG A 148 0.09 18.99 -7.38
C ARG A 148 0.12 17.67 -8.15
N ALA A 149 -0.86 16.80 -7.94
CA ALA A 149 -0.94 15.51 -8.64
C ALA A 149 -0.98 15.70 -10.17
N LEU A 150 -1.71 16.71 -10.65
CA LEU A 150 -1.80 17.03 -12.08
C LEU A 150 -0.51 17.65 -12.63
N ALA A 151 0.25 18.38 -11.82
CA ALA A 151 1.55 18.93 -12.22
C ALA A 151 2.66 17.86 -12.33
N ASP A 152 2.50 16.73 -11.64
CA ASP A 152 3.45 15.62 -11.68
C ASP A 152 3.25 14.65 -12.88
N THR A 153 2.13 14.75 -13.61
CA THR A 153 1.74 13.84 -14.72
C THR A 153 2.08 14.36 -16.10
#